data_AF-A0A377E3W3-F1
#
_entry.id   AF-A0A377E3W3-F1
#
_cell.length_a   1.000
_cell.length_b   1.000
_cell.length_c   1.000
_cell.angle_alpha   90.00
_cell.angle_beta   90.00
_cell.angle_gamma   90.00
#
_symmetry.space_group_name_H-M   'P 1'
#
loop_
_entity.id
_entity.type
_entity.pdbx_description
1 polymer ?
#
loop_
_entity_poly.entity_id
_entity_poly.type
_entity_poly.pdbx_seq_one_letter_code
_entity_poly.pdbx_strand_id
1 'polypeptide(L)'
;MVYAEWDRLYLSSEVGLLKHTGNLFPFILKELQVAASNMLHIGDNAHADIKMANAHGIGTAFLPRTIDCLKKKSSILEQINTGDKKLNSIVKGIVGNKFCDNPFSFQNDTLFSGNPYYLGYGLLGQMFFGFAQWIYKNSVSDNIKKIYFLSRDGDIIKKVYDIVAKMYPDAPESHYLLASRRSVNVASIRTVDEIKALFDVNFSPATLKNLFLNRMGFDLSGFDKIIITSGFTNIEQVVNYRSPADRSKINALIDLLAKDILLHTQSERDELMKYYSNEGIVSNERSAIVDIGHNGTMQKSLSALLDKPLIGYYFCTFNEITKNISPEIGLAKGYIADELNPKTSSHPYGKNILMFEMAFLNAQGSFVRFLQGKPVHLSVKHESKRVEFALHLHKGICDFNEDLVSRYGDIIKDLDVSAIGSSKAYCYFLNNPSYTDASAFVGICFENKYSCRDIQFLLTSKNDKKNSSLWKKGSEVISNYESIEKRSIRLTRVVNIMSPFMRLAKTTKLLNDKKYSKFKMEPYKFIYDSRGLIFRNIMSKYIMK
;
A
#
# COMPACT_ATOMS: atom_id res chain seq x y z
N MET A 1 11.11 25.40 11.32
CA MET A 1 12.22 26.35 11.39
C MET A 1 13.42 25.69 10.73
N VAL A 2 13.77 26.11 9.52
CA VAL A 2 15.08 25.77 8.94
C VAL A 2 16.05 26.74 9.60
N TYR A 3 17.06 26.25 10.30
CA TYR A 3 18.19 27.06 10.75
C TYR A 3 18.97 27.51 9.50
N ALA A 4 18.48 28.55 8.83
CA ALA A 4 19.07 29.06 7.58
C ALA A 4 20.02 30.24 7.82
N GLU A 5 20.13 30.73 9.05
CA GLU A 5 21.05 31.79 9.40
C GLU A 5 22.06 31.26 10.43
N TRP A 6 23.31 31.18 9.99
CA TRP A 6 24.48 30.95 10.83
C TRP A 6 25.33 32.22 10.79
N ASP A 7 25.84 32.67 11.94
CA ASP A 7 26.68 33.87 11.98
C ASP A 7 28.06 33.62 11.36
N ARG A 8 28.61 32.41 11.54
CA ARG A 8 29.92 31.98 11.04
C ARG A 8 29.93 30.48 10.72
N LEU A 9 30.75 30.10 9.75
CA LEU A 9 30.98 28.70 9.36
C LEU A 9 32.46 28.35 9.51
N TYR A 10 32.77 27.42 10.40
CA TYR A 10 34.14 26.94 10.61
C TYR A 10 34.33 25.57 9.96
N LEU A 11 35.14 25.52 8.90
CA LEU A 11 35.47 24.28 8.20
C LEU A 11 36.87 23.83 8.57
N SER A 12 36.99 22.57 9.03
CA SER A 12 38.30 22.02 9.40
C SER A 12 39.29 21.97 8.22
N SER A 13 38.78 21.86 6.99
CA SER A 13 39.59 21.89 5.77
C SER A 13 40.17 23.27 5.47
N GLU A 14 39.56 24.34 5.98
CA GLU A 14 40.00 25.71 5.77
C GLU A 14 40.93 26.16 6.90
N VAL A 15 40.56 25.87 8.14
CA VAL A 15 41.33 26.26 9.34
C VAL A 15 42.53 25.33 9.56
N GLY A 16 42.51 24.10 9.04
CA GLY A 16 43.54 23.08 9.27
C GLY A 16 43.49 22.47 10.69
N LEU A 17 42.40 22.71 11.44
CA LEU A 17 42.22 22.21 12.81
C LEU A 17 41.01 21.28 12.89
N LEU A 18 41.17 20.16 13.59
CA LEU A 18 40.16 19.11 13.69
C LEU A 18 39.42 19.15 15.03
N LYS A 19 38.11 18.87 15.00
CA LYS A 19 37.34 18.57 16.23
C LYS A 19 37.87 17.32 16.94
N HIS A 20 38.28 16.32 16.16
CA HIS A 20 38.77 15.05 16.68
C HIS A 20 40.00 15.21 17.59
N THR A 21 40.90 16.16 17.32
CA THR A 21 42.05 16.45 18.18
C THR A 21 41.74 17.46 19.28
N GLY A 22 40.55 18.08 19.24
CA GLY A 22 40.14 19.17 20.12
C GLY A 22 40.66 20.55 19.73
N ASN A 23 41.61 20.66 18.81
CA ASN A 23 42.29 21.94 18.51
C ASN A 23 41.39 22.99 17.85
N LEU A 24 40.28 22.59 17.23
CA LEU A 24 39.35 23.54 16.61
C LEU A 24 38.61 24.39 17.66
N PHE A 25 38.31 23.84 18.84
CA PHE A 25 37.54 24.53 19.88
C PHE A 25 38.23 25.80 20.44
N PRO A 26 39.52 25.77 20.88
CA PRO A 26 40.18 26.98 21.36
C PRO A 26 40.34 28.05 20.27
N PHE A 27 40.48 27.63 19.00
CA PHE A 27 40.47 28.57 17.87
C PHE A 27 39.14 29.32 17.76
N ILE A 28 38.01 28.60 17.79
CA ILE A 28 36.67 29.20 17.71
C ILE A 28 36.41 30.12 18.91
N LEU A 29 36.73 29.68 20.14
CA LEU A 29 36.54 30.50 21.35
C LEU A 29 37.30 31.83 21.28
N LYS A 30 38.56 31.79 20.80
CA LYS A 30 39.39 32.98 20.64
C LYS A 30 38.83 33.91 19.57
N GLU A 31 38.39 33.36 18.44
CA GLU A 31 37.92 34.13 17.29
C GLU A 31 36.55 34.78 17.55
N LEU A 32 35.67 34.10 18.30
CA LEU A 32 34.40 34.65 18.77
C LEU A 32 34.52 35.54 20.02
N GLN A 33 35.66 35.50 20.71
CA GLN A 33 35.87 36.17 22.01
C GLN A 33 34.83 35.78 23.08
N VAL A 34 34.48 34.50 23.13
CA VAL A 34 33.49 33.95 24.08
C VAL A 34 34.17 33.04 25.09
N ALA A 35 33.76 33.11 26.37
CA ALA A 35 34.20 32.18 27.40
C ALA A 35 33.63 30.77 27.13
N ALA A 36 34.42 29.71 27.37
CA ALA A 36 33.99 28.34 27.12
C ALA A 36 32.68 27.97 27.82
N SER A 37 32.46 28.46 29.05
CA SER A 37 31.24 28.26 29.82
C SER A 37 29.97 28.85 29.18
N ASN A 38 30.13 29.79 28.24
CA ASN A 38 29.03 30.45 27.53
C ASN A 38 28.77 29.82 26.16
N MET A 39 29.46 28.73 25.82
CA MET A 39 29.27 27.99 24.57
C MET A 39 28.63 26.63 24.85
N LEU A 40 27.61 26.28 24.05
CA LEU A 40 27.03 24.94 23.98
C LEU A 40 27.37 24.32 22.63
N HIS A 41 28.13 23.23 22.63
CA HIS A 41 28.40 22.45 21.42
C HIS A 41 27.42 21.28 21.31
N ILE A 42 26.75 21.16 20.16
CA ILE A 42 25.79 20.10 19.86
C ILE A 42 26.35 19.24 18.73
N GLY A 43 26.47 17.93 18.95
CA GLY A 43 26.99 17.02 17.92
C GLY A 43 26.71 15.56 18.21
N ASP A 44 26.98 14.72 17.21
CA ASP A 44 26.64 13.30 17.19
C ASP A 44 27.83 12.39 17.48
N ASN A 45 29.04 12.93 17.60
CA ASN A 45 30.24 12.16 17.89
C ASN A 45 30.65 12.25 19.38
N ALA A 46 30.53 11.15 20.11
CA ALA A 46 30.89 11.08 21.53
C ALA A 46 32.35 11.47 21.82
N HIS A 47 33.27 11.26 20.88
CA HIS A 47 34.66 11.65 21.04
C HIS A 47 34.89 13.11 20.62
N ALA A 48 34.66 13.42 19.35
CA ALA A 48 35.02 14.70 18.75
C ALA A 48 34.12 15.86 19.22
N ASP A 49 32.82 15.64 19.40
CA ASP A 49 31.87 16.69 19.78
C ASP A 49 31.69 16.77 21.30
N ILE A 50 31.70 15.64 22.00
CA ILE A 50 31.43 15.62 23.45
C ILE A 50 32.72 15.65 24.25
N LYS A 51 33.56 14.61 24.14
CA LYS A 51 34.78 14.51 24.97
C LYS A 51 35.76 15.65 24.70
N MET A 52 36.03 15.97 23.43
CA MET A 52 37.02 17.00 23.06
C MET A 52 36.55 18.43 23.36
N ALA A 53 35.25 18.72 23.21
CA ALA A 53 34.71 20.04 23.59
C ALA A 53 34.70 20.21 25.12
N ASN A 54 34.25 19.21 25.88
CA ASN A 54 34.26 19.25 27.34
C ASN A 54 35.69 19.43 27.91
N ALA A 55 36.70 18.85 27.26
CA ALA A 55 38.11 19.03 27.65
C ALA A 55 38.58 20.49 27.60
N HIS A 56 37.86 21.36 26.87
CA HIS A 56 38.11 22.80 26.78
C HIS A 56 37.11 23.63 27.61
N GLY A 57 36.34 23.00 28.51
CA GLY A 57 35.37 23.69 29.37
C GLY A 57 34.08 24.13 28.66
N ILE A 58 33.83 23.64 27.44
CA ILE A 58 32.62 23.94 26.66
C ILE A 58 31.50 23.01 27.11
N GLY A 59 30.29 23.54 27.33
CA GLY A 59 29.11 22.72 27.60
C GLY A 59 28.72 21.91 26.38
N THR A 60 28.24 20.68 26.55
CA THR A 60 27.95 19.79 25.40
C THR A 60 26.58 19.14 25.47
N ALA A 61 25.92 18.98 24.32
CA ALA A 61 24.74 18.14 24.16
C ALA A 61 24.97 17.08 23.07
N PHE A 62 24.79 15.81 23.43
CA PHE A 62 24.87 14.71 22.48
C PHE A 62 23.56 14.55 21.72
N LEU A 63 23.60 14.73 20.41
CA LEU A 63 22.47 14.53 19.52
C LEU A 63 22.73 13.31 18.63
N PRO A 64 22.17 12.13 18.93
CA PRO A 64 22.45 10.93 18.14
C PRO A 64 21.93 11.09 16.70
N ARG A 65 22.67 10.51 15.74
CA ARG A 65 22.20 10.45 14.36
C ARG A 65 20.89 9.68 14.27
N THR A 66 19.95 10.23 13.51
CA THR A 66 18.64 9.64 13.21
C THR A 66 18.76 8.20 12.70
N ILE A 67 19.77 7.90 11.87
CA ILE A 67 20.01 6.56 11.36
C ILE A 67 20.42 5.55 12.45
N ASP A 68 21.19 5.99 13.45
CA ASP A 68 21.60 5.12 14.55
C ASP A 68 20.47 4.93 15.55
N CYS A 69 19.60 5.93 15.72
CA CYS A 69 18.33 5.78 16.42
C CYS A 69 17.43 4.75 15.73
N LEU A 70 17.22 4.86 14.41
CA LEU A 70 16.33 3.95 13.68
C LEU A 70 16.85 2.51 13.66
N LYS A 71 18.17 2.30 13.50
CA LYS A 71 18.79 0.95 13.58
C LYS A 71 18.49 0.22 14.88
N LYS A 72 18.38 0.94 16.00
CA LYS A 72 18.07 0.34 17.31
C LYS A 72 16.60 -0.04 17.46
N LYS A 73 15.72 0.55 16.65
CA LYS A 73 14.26 0.39 16.75
C LYS A 73 13.67 -0.53 15.69
N SER A 74 14.30 -0.61 14.52
CA SER A 74 13.72 -1.23 13.33
C SER A 74 14.79 -1.82 12.42
N SER A 75 14.47 -2.97 11.82
CA SER A 75 15.27 -3.59 10.77
C SER A 75 15.02 -2.99 9.38
N ILE A 76 14.14 -1.98 9.24
CA ILE A 76 13.78 -1.39 7.93
C ILE A 76 14.99 -0.99 7.09
N LEU A 77 16.03 -0.41 7.70
CA LEU A 77 17.23 0.06 7.01
C LEU A 77 18.06 -1.08 6.39
N GLU A 78 17.92 -2.31 6.87
CA GLU A 78 18.54 -3.51 6.32
C GLU A 78 17.78 -4.04 5.09
N GLN A 79 16.49 -3.71 5.01
CA GLN A 79 15.60 -4.16 3.95
C GLN A 79 15.53 -3.18 2.78
N ILE A 80 15.92 -1.91 2.99
CA ILE A 80 16.10 -0.92 1.92
C ILE A 80 17.18 -1.42 0.95
N ASN A 81 16.76 -1.60 -0.30
CA ASN A 81 17.61 -1.95 -1.42
C ASN A 81 17.04 -1.29 -2.67
N THR A 82 17.86 -0.56 -3.40
CA THR A 82 17.50 0.11 -4.66
C THR A 82 18.25 -0.49 -5.84
N GLY A 83 19.13 -1.47 -5.61
CA GLY A 83 20.08 -1.96 -6.61
C GLY A 83 21.36 -1.13 -6.72
N ASP A 84 21.31 0.15 -6.30
CA ASP A 84 22.47 1.04 -6.32
C ASP A 84 22.95 1.43 -4.91
N LYS A 85 24.28 1.46 -4.70
CA LYS A 85 24.88 1.72 -3.38
C LYS A 85 24.72 3.17 -2.93
N LYS A 86 24.83 4.12 -3.87
CA LYS A 86 24.74 5.55 -3.59
C LYS A 86 23.30 5.92 -3.25
N LEU A 87 22.35 5.48 -4.08
CA LEU A 87 20.93 5.67 -3.86
C LEU A 87 20.47 4.98 -2.57
N ASN A 88 20.94 3.77 -2.26
CA ASN A 88 20.69 3.13 -0.96
C ASN A 88 21.09 4.01 0.23
N SER A 89 22.24 4.68 0.15
CA SER A 89 22.71 5.54 1.24
C SER A 89 21.82 6.77 1.40
N ILE A 90 21.40 7.38 0.28
CA ILE A 90 20.48 8.52 0.25
C ILE A 90 19.12 8.13 0.83
N VAL A 91 18.51 7.04 0.34
CA VAL A 91 17.20 6.56 0.80
C VAL A 91 17.21 6.24 2.29
N LYS A 92 18.26 5.56 2.79
CA LYS A 92 18.42 5.28 4.23
C LYS A 92 18.53 6.57 5.07
N GLY A 93 19.23 7.58 4.57
CA GLY A 93 19.34 8.88 5.21
C GLY A 93 17.99 9.61 5.31
N ILE A 94 17.25 9.67 4.19
CA ILE A 94 15.92 10.30 4.13
C ILE A 94 14.93 9.59 5.05
N VAL A 95 14.85 8.26 4.99
CA VAL A 95 13.96 7.46 5.86
C VAL A 95 14.36 7.59 7.32
N GLY A 96 15.66 7.50 7.63
CA GLY A 96 16.19 7.69 8.98
C GLY A 96 15.79 9.05 9.55
N ASN A 97 16.00 10.12 8.78
CA ASN A 97 15.60 11.47 9.15
C ASN A 97 14.10 11.56 9.39
N LYS A 98 13.24 11.11 8.46
CA LYS A 98 11.79 11.23 8.65
C LYS A 98 11.29 10.45 9.88
N PHE A 99 11.81 9.25 10.11
CA PHE A 99 11.31 8.38 11.18
C PHE A 99 11.87 8.76 12.54
N CYS A 100 13.08 9.31 12.61
CA CYS A 100 13.76 9.60 13.87
C CYS A 100 14.16 11.07 14.04
N ASP A 101 13.55 12.01 13.30
CA ASP A 101 13.67 13.45 13.54
C ASP A 101 13.24 13.80 14.98
N ASN A 102 12.19 13.14 15.45
CA ASN A 102 11.87 13.06 16.87
C ASN A 102 12.25 11.64 17.38
N PRO A 103 13.22 11.49 18.30
CA PRO A 103 13.67 10.19 18.77
C PRO A 103 12.61 9.42 19.56
N PHE A 104 11.46 10.01 19.88
CA PHE A 104 10.36 9.37 20.62
C PHE A 104 9.14 9.03 19.76
N SER A 105 9.09 9.44 18.49
CA SER A 105 7.88 9.28 17.66
C SER A 105 7.74 7.89 17.01
N PHE A 106 8.85 7.27 16.62
CA PHE A 106 8.84 5.95 15.99
C PHE A 106 8.90 4.83 17.03
N GLN A 107 8.03 3.83 16.89
CA GLN A 107 7.93 2.69 17.81
C GLN A 107 9.03 1.67 17.56
N ASN A 108 9.30 0.83 18.55
CA ASN A 108 10.27 -0.27 18.45
C ASN A 108 9.64 -1.51 17.83
N ASP A 109 10.47 -2.37 17.23
CA ASP A 109 10.11 -3.70 16.72
C ASP A 109 9.02 -3.68 15.63
N THR A 110 9.05 -2.63 14.81
CA THR A 110 8.10 -2.37 13.73
C THR A 110 8.82 -1.79 12.51
N LEU A 111 8.24 -1.97 11.33
CA LEU A 111 8.74 -1.39 10.08
C LEU A 111 8.13 -0.02 9.78
N PHE A 112 6.91 0.28 10.28
CA PHE A 112 6.26 1.57 10.02
C PHE A 112 5.35 2.07 11.16
N SER A 113 5.50 1.55 12.37
CA SER A 113 4.72 1.90 13.57
C SER A 113 3.20 1.75 13.39
N GLY A 114 2.74 0.84 12.52
CA GLY A 114 1.31 0.74 12.21
C GLY A 114 0.71 1.97 11.52
N ASN A 115 1.53 2.94 11.12
CA ASN A 115 1.10 4.18 10.48
C ASN A 115 1.21 4.07 8.94
N PRO A 116 0.09 4.14 8.18
CA PRO A 116 0.11 4.01 6.73
C PRO A 116 1.00 5.06 6.04
N TYR A 117 1.14 6.25 6.61
CA TYR A 117 2.06 7.26 6.09
C TYR A 117 3.52 6.79 6.12
N TYR A 118 3.97 6.17 7.22
CA TYR A 118 5.32 5.60 7.29
C TYR A 118 5.49 4.36 6.41
N LEU A 119 4.42 3.58 6.20
CA LEU A 119 4.46 2.49 5.20
C LEU A 119 4.73 3.05 3.81
N GLY A 120 4.02 4.13 3.45
CA GLY A 120 4.19 4.84 2.19
C GLY A 120 5.58 5.42 2.05
N TYR A 121 6.04 6.13 3.07
CA TYR A 121 7.33 6.85 3.04
C TYR A 121 8.55 5.92 3.10
N GLY A 122 8.54 4.91 3.98
CA GLY A 122 9.71 4.09 4.25
C GLY A 122 9.87 2.85 3.37
N LEU A 123 8.76 2.23 2.95
CA LEU A 123 8.80 0.94 2.25
C LEU A 123 8.39 1.06 0.78
N LEU A 124 7.31 1.80 0.50
CA LEU A 124 6.74 1.88 -0.85
C LEU A 124 7.30 3.04 -1.68
N GLY A 125 7.76 4.13 -1.07
CA GLY A 125 8.23 5.33 -1.77
C GLY A 125 9.28 5.03 -2.83
N GLN A 126 10.31 4.25 -2.50
CA GLN A 126 11.37 3.83 -3.44
C GLN A 126 10.87 2.90 -4.55
N MET A 127 9.83 2.10 -4.30
CA MET A 127 9.24 1.20 -5.28
C MET A 127 8.47 1.99 -6.33
N PHE A 128 7.69 2.98 -5.89
CA PHE A 128 6.98 3.90 -6.78
C PHE A 128 7.94 4.83 -7.53
N PHE A 129 9.03 5.28 -6.89
CA PHE A 129 10.10 6.02 -7.55
C PHE A 129 10.67 5.21 -8.73
N GLY A 130 11.07 3.96 -8.49
CA GLY A 130 11.61 3.09 -9.52
C GLY A 130 10.61 2.80 -10.64
N PHE A 131 9.32 2.59 -10.30
CA PHE A 131 8.29 2.37 -11.32
C PHE A 131 8.08 3.62 -12.19
N ALA A 132 8.01 4.81 -11.58
CA ALA A 132 7.86 6.07 -12.31
C ALA A 132 9.08 6.36 -13.21
N GLN A 133 10.30 6.13 -12.71
CA GLN A 133 11.51 6.28 -13.52
C GLN A 133 11.54 5.28 -14.69
N TRP A 134 11.09 4.04 -14.46
CA TRP A 134 10.97 3.04 -15.51
C TRP A 134 9.93 3.41 -16.57
N ILE A 135 8.77 3.96 -16.17
CA ILE A 135 7.76 4.50 -17.09
C ILE A 135 8.39 5.60 -17.95
N TYR A 136 9.07 6.57 -17.34
CA TYR A 136 9.76 7.64 -18.06
C TYR A 136 10.74 7.07 -19.10
N LYS A 137 11.68 6.20 -18.69
CA LYS A 137 12.69 5.63 -19.60
C LYS A 137 12.08 4.87 -20.77
N ASN A 138 11.07 4.04 -20.51
CA ASN A 138 10.37 3.31 -21.58
C ASN A 138 9.58 4.26 -22.48
N SER A 139 8.93 5.27 -21.92
CA SER A 139 8.15 6.24 -22.68
C SER A 139 9.01 7.06 -23.64
N VAL A 140 10.22 7.46 -23.23
CA VAL A 140 11.19 8.12 -24.12
C VAL A 140 11.67 7.16 -25.19
N SER A 141 12.08 5.94 -24.82
CA SER A 141 12.52 4.92 -25.78
C SER A 141 11.45 4.55 -26.81
N ASP A 142 10.19 4.52 -26.40
CA ASP A 142 9.05 4.21 -27.26
C ASP A 142 8.51 5.46 -27.98
N ASN A 143 9.17 6.61 -27.89
CA ASN A 143 8.75 7.88 -28.50
C ASN A 143 7.30 8.28 -28.16
N ILE A 144 6.90 8.06 -26.91
CA ILE A 144 5.60 8.45 -26.40
C ILE A 144 5.55 9.96 -26.19
N LYS A 145 4.44 10.59 -26.56
CA LYS A 145 4.19 12.02 -26.30
C LYS A 145 3.29 12.24 -25.09
N LYS A 146 2.29 11.37 -24.92
CA LYS A 146 1.31 11.42 -23.83
C LYS A 146 1.15 10.07 -23.15
N ILE A 147 1.20 10.08 -21.83
CA ILE A 147 1.00 8.90 -20.98
C ILE A 147 -0.31 9.07 -20.22
N TYR A 148 -1.25 8.16 -20.43
CA TYR A 148 -2.56 8.16 -19.78
C TYR A 148 -2.58 7.17 -18.62
N PHE A 149 -2.58 7.69 -17.40
CA PHE A 149 -2.69 6.91 -16.18
C PHE A 149 -4.15 6.59 -15.91
N LEU A 150 -4.53 5.31 -16.03
CA LEU A 150 -5.93 4.91 -15.94
C LEU A 150 -6.43 5.00 -14.48
N SER A 151 -7.62 5.55 -14.28
CA SER A 151 -8.33 5.45 -13.01
C SER A 151 -8.55 3.97 -12.66
N ARG A 152 -8.51 3.52 -11.42
CA ARG A 152 -8.38 4.19 -10.13
C ARG A 152 -6.94 4.14 -9.62
N ASP A 153 -6.26 3.05 -9.96
CA ASP A 153 -4.96 2.64 -9.44
C ASP A 153 -3.79 3.44 -10.05
N GLY A 154 -4.01 4.04 -11.23
CA GLY A 154 -3.06 4.93 -11.88
C GLY A 154 -2.85 6.28 -11.18
N ASP A 155 -3.71 6.67 -10.24
CA ASP A 155 -3.67 8.00 -9.59
C ASP A 155 -2.35 8.24 -8.83
N ILE A 156 -1.96 7.30 -7.98
CA ILE A 156 -0.73 7.46 -7.19
C ILE A 156 0.52 7.41 -8.06
N ILE A 157 0.56 6.53 -9.06
CA ILE A 157 1.73 6.44 -9.94
C ILE A 157 1.83 7.67 -10.86
N LYS A 158 0.72 8.29 -11.27
CA LYS A 158 0.75 9.59 -11.94
C LYS A 158 1.40 10.64 -11.05
N LYS A 159 0.97 10.77 -9.80
CA LYS A 159 1.54 11.77 -8.86
C LYS A 159 3.04 11.59 -8.69
N VAL A 160 3.49 10.34 -8.55
CA VAL A 160 4.93 10.04 -8.43
C VAL A 160 5.66 10.29 -9.75
N TYR A 161 5.07 9.94 -10.89
CA TYR A 161 5.61 10.28 -12.20
C TYR A 161 5.78 11.79 -12.36
N ASP A 162 4.79 12.60 -12.00
CA ASP A 162 4.86 14.07 -12.09
C ASP A 162 5.98 14.65 -11.22
N ILE A 163 6.29 14.02 -10.08
CA ILE A 163 7.42 14.39 -9.23
C ILE A 163 8.74 14.00 -9.91
N VAL A 164 8.85 12.76 -10.38
CA VAL A 164 10.06 12.19 -11.01
C VAL A 164 10.39 12.88 -12.34
N ALA A 165 9.38 13.21 -13.14
CA ALA A 165 9.49 13.88 -14.44
C ALA A 165 10.17 15.26 -14.33
N LYS A 166 10.12 15.92 -13.18
CA LYS A 166 10.84 17.19 -12.95
C LYS A 166 12.36 17.07 -13.11
N MET A 167 12.92 15.86 -13.02
CA MET A 167 14.34 15.61 -13.26
C MET A 167 14.70 15.53 -14.75
N TYR A 168 13.70 15.45 -15.64
CA TYR A 168 13.88 15.10 -17.05
C TYR A 168 13.13 16.08 -17.97
N PRO A 169 13.84 16.99 -18.68
CA PRO A 169 13.20 17.97 -19.56
C PRO A 169 12.41 17.39 -20.74
N ASP A 170 12.73 16.17 -21.15
CA ASP A 170 12.12 15.43 -22.26
C ASP A 170 11.04 14.44 -21.81
N ALA A 171 10.65 14.47 -20.53
CA ALA A 171 9.59 13.61 -20.00
C ALA A 171 8.26 13.82 -20.74
N PRO A 172 7.62 12.74 -21.22
CA PRO A 172 6.30 12.84 -21.86
C PRO A 172 5.23 13.38 -20.91
N GLU A 173 4.23 14.04 -21.48
CA GLU A 173 3.12 14.64 -20.73
C GLU A 173 2.26 13.56 -20.07
N SER A 174 1.87 13.79 -18.82
CA SER A 174 1.08 12.85 -18.02
C SER A 174 -0.38 13.30 -17.86
N HIS A 175 -1.30 12.42 -18.25
CA HIS A 175 -2.74 12.64 -18.17
C HIS A 175 -3.39 11.64 -17.23
N TYR A 176 -4.37 12.07 -16.44
CA TYR A 176 -5.21 11.16 -15.66
C TYR A 176 -6.47 10.83 -16.44
N LEU A 177 -6.66 9.58 -16.82
CA LEU A 177 -7.77 9.17 -17.67
C LEU A 177 -8.81 8.37 -16.88
N LEU A 178 -10.05 8.89 -16.82
CA LEU A 178 -11.17 8.14 -16.27
C LEU A 178 -11.54 6.97 -17.18
N ALA A 179 -11.20 5.76 -16.74
CA ALA A 179 -11.46 4.52 -17.45
C ALA A 179 -11.70 3.39 -16.44
N SER A 180 -12.69 2.54 -16.69
CA SER A 180 -12.88 1.30 -15.94
C SER A 180 -13.36 0.19 -16.87
N ARG A 181 -13.21 -1.07 -16.44
CA ARG A 181 -13.73 -2.22 -17.20
C ARG A 181 -15.20 -2.04 -17.52
N ARG A 182 -15.98 -1.54 -16.57
CA ARG A 182 -17.40 -1.26 -16.76
C ARG A 182 -17.61 -0.15 -17.78
N SER A 183 -16.95 0.99 -17.65
CA SER A 183 -17.19 2.13 -18.55
C SER A 183 -16.83 1.81 -20.00
N VAL A 184 -15.66 1.18 -20.20
CA VAL A 184 -15.15 0.89 -21.54
C VAL A 184 -15.92 -0.26 -22.19
N ASN A 185 -16.18 -1.35 -21.47
CA ASN A 185 -16.91 -2.49 -22.05
C ASN A 185 -18.34 -2.11 -22.44
N VAL A 186 -19.03 -1.30 -21.63
CA VAL A 186 -20.38 -0.81 -21.94
C VAL A 186 -20.36 0.10 -23.17
N ALA A 187 -19.41 1.04 -23.23
CA ALA A 187 -19.26 1.92 -24.38
C ALA A 187 -18.92 1.17 -25.67
N SER A 188 -18.21 0.04 -25.59
CA SER A 188 -17.84 -0.77 -26.76
C SER A 188 -18.99 -1.57 -27.37
N ILE A 189 -20.11 -1.77 -26.66
CA ILE A 189 -21.25 -2.55 -27.15
C ILE A 189 -21.97 -1.81 -28.30
N ARG A 190 -22.13 -2.50 -29.42
CA ARG A 190 -22.84 -2.06 -30.63
C ARG A 190 -23.89 -3.07 -31.13
N THR A 191 -23.81 -4.32 -30.68
CA THR A 191 -24.68 -5.43 -31.13
C THR A 191 -25.27 -6.21 -29.98
N VAL A 192 -26.33 -6.99 -30.26
CA VAL A 192 -26.98 -7.86 -29.25
C VAL A 192 -26.06 -8.98 -28.78
N ASP A 193 -25.24 -9.52 -29.67
CA ASP A 193 -24.30 -10.59 -29.31
C ASP A 193 -23.22 -10.10 -28.36
N GLU A 194 -22.79 -8.84 -28.47
CA GLU A 194 -21.87 -8.22 -27.51
C GLU A 194 -22.52 -8.00 -26.14
N ILE A 195 -23.82 -7.67 -26.09
CA ILE A 195 -24.57 -7.65 -24.83
C ILE A 195 -24.55 -9.06 -24.21
N LYS A 196 -24.88 -10.10 -24.97
CA LYS A 196 -24.88 -11.49 -24.48
C LYS A 196 -23.49 -11.91 -23.99
N ALA A 197 -22.43 -11.59 -24.74
CA ALA A 197 -21.05 -11.86 -24.35
C ALA A 197 -20.66 -11.18 -23.03
N LEU A 198 -21.15 -9.96 -22.76
CA LEU A 198 -20.94 -9.29 -21.48
C LEU A 198 -21.58 -10.07 -20.31
N PHE A 199 -22.72 -10.74 -20.52
CA PHE A 199 -23.39 -11.54 -19.50
C PHE A 199 -22.89 -12.99 -19.39
N ASP A 200 -22.21 -13.51 -20.42
CA ASP A 200 -21.55 -14.83 -20.40
C ASP A 200 -20.18 -14.86 -19.70
N VAL A 201 -19.88 -13.83 -18.92
CA VAL A 201 -18.80 -13.85 -17.94
C VAL A 201 -19.34 -14.33 -16.59
N ASN A 202 -18.62 -15.20 -15.88
CA ASN A 202 -19.04 -15.75 -14.60
C ASN A 202 -19.39 -14.66 -13.54
N PHE A 203 -20.52 -14.80 -12.85
CA PHE A 203 -20.98 -13.93 -11.74
C PHE A 203 -21.45 -14.74 -10.53
N SER A 204 -21.31 -14.15 -9.32
CA SER A 204 -21.91 -14.69 -8.10
C SER A 204 -23.43 -14.49 -8.11
N PRO A 205 -24.21 -15.33 -7.39
CA PRO A 205 -25.65 -15.16 -7.31
C PRO A 205 -26.06 -13.74 -6.91
N ALA A 206 -26.91 -13.12 -7.72
CA ALA A 206 -27.36 -11.75 -7.52
C ALA A 206 -28.79 -11.60 -8.04
N THR A 207 -29.53 -10.64 -7.49
CA THR A 207 -30.83 -10.23 -8.07
C THR A 207 -30.63 -9.75 -9.51
N LEU A 208 -31.61 -10.00 -10.38
CA LEU A 208 -31.60 -9.54 -11.77
C LEU A 208 -31.31 -8.02 -11.88
N LYS A 209 -31.94 -7.22 -11.01
CA LYS A 209 -31.69 -5.78 -10.85
C LYS A 209 -30.21 -5.46 -10.67
N ASN A 210 -29.59 -6.00 -9.63
CA ASN A 210 -28.18 -5.75 -9.32
C ASN A 210 -27.24 -6.27 -10.42
N LEU A 211 -27.57 -7.37 -11.10
CA LEU A 211 -26.75 -7.88 -12.19
C LEU A 211 -26.68 -6.88 -13.36
N PHE A 212 -27.83 -6.41 -13.86
CA PHE A 212 -27.91 -5.44 -14.95
C PHE A 212 -27.33 -4.08 -14.55
N LEU A 213 -27.64 -3.61 -13.33
CA LEU A 213 -27.11 -2.35 -12.83
C LEU A 213 -25.59 -2.39 -12.65
N ASN A 214 -25.02 -3.47 -12.10
CA ASN A 214 -23.58 -3.55 -11.87
C ASN A 214 -22.77 -3.80 -13.16
N ARG A 215 -23.30 -4.56 -14.12
CA ARG A 215 -22.60 -4.84 -15.39
C ARG A 215 -22.71 -3.72 -16.40
N MET A 216 -23.90 -3.13 -16.52
CA MET A 216 -24.18 -2.15 -17.58
C MET A 216 -24.73 -0.83 -17.08
N GLY A 217 -25.02 -0.67 -15.78
CA GLY A 217 -25.75 0.51 -15.26
C GLY A 217 -27.14 0.66 -15.86
N PHE A 218 -27.73 -0.43 -16.35
CA PHE A 218 -29.07 -0.44 -16.93
C PHE A 218 -30.09 -0.72 -15.83
N ASP A 219 -31.01 0.22 -15.61
CA ASP A 219 -32.09 0.06 -14.64
C ASP A 219 -33.26 -0.69 -15.27
N LEU A 220 -33.63 -1.82 -14.66
CA LEU A 220 -34.74 -2.66 -15.11
C LEU A 220 -36.11 -2.18 -14.58
N SER A 221 -36.13 -1.14 -13.76
CA SER A 221 -37.38 -0.58 -13.23
C SER A 221 -38.27 -0.09 -14.36
N GLY A 222 -39.52 -0.56 -14.40
CA GLY A 222 -40.49 -0.22 -15.46
C GLY A 222 -40.61 -1.24 -16.60
N PHE A 223 -39.78 -2.29 -16.61
CA PHE A 223 -39.81 -3.36 -17.62
C PHE A 223 -40.55 -4.63 -17.14
N ASP A 224 -41.44 -4.53 -16.16
CA ASP A 224 -42.06 -5.68 -15.47
C ASP A 224 -42.69 -6.70 -16.43
N LYS A 225 -43.42 -6.23 -17.44
CA LYS A 225 -44.04 -7.10 -18.46
C LYS A 225 -42.99 -7.91 -19.24
N ILE A 226 -41.92 -7.26 -19.68
CA ILE A 226 -40.85 -7.90 -20.46
C ILE A 226 -40.10 -8.92 -19.60
N ILE A 227 -39.85 -8.59 -18.34
CA ILE A 227 -39.22 -9.49 -17.36
C ILE A 227 -40.05 -10.76 -17.17
N ILE A 228 -41.37 -10.62 -17.01
CA ILE A 228 -42.29 -11.75 -16.90
C ILE A 228 -42.28 -12.58 -18.19
N THR A 229 -42.35 -11.93 -19.37
CA THR A 229 -42.30 -12.61 -20.67
C THR A 229 -41.00 -13.41 -20.88
N SER A 230 -39.87 -12.92 -20.37
CA SER A 230 -38.58 -13.64 -20.42
C SER A 230 -38.47 -14.83 -19.46
N GLY A 231 -39.49 -15.06 -18.61
CA GLY A 231 -39.55 -16.21 -17.70
C GLY A 231 -39.01 -15.95 -16.29
N PHE A 232 -38.83 -14.68 -15.90
CA PHE A 232 -38.54 -14.27 -14.53
C PHE A 232 -39.80 -13.81 -13.80
N THR A 233 -39.81 -13.85 -12.47
CA THR A 233 -40.96 -13.39 -11.67
C THR A 233 -40.96 -11.88 -11.45
N ASN A 234 -39.79 -11.29 -11.17
CA ASN A 234 -39.58 -9.85 -10.99
C ASN A 234 -38.07 -9.52 -10.97
N ILE A 235 -37.74 -8.23 -10.88
CA ILE A 235 -36.35 -7.74 -10.84
C ILE A 235 -35.53 -8.20 -9.61
N GLU A 236 -36.19 -8.63 -8.53
CA GLU A 236 -35.54 -9.09 -7.29
C GLU A 236 -35.25 -10.61 -7.32
N GLN A 237 -35.66 -11.32 -8.38
CA GLN A 237 -35.31 -12.73 -8.53
C GLN A 237 -33.79 -12.90 -8.59
N VAL A 238 -33.26 -13.76 -7.72
CA VAL A 238 -31.83 -14.11 -7.69
C VAL A 238 -31.53 -15.08 -8.84
N VAL A 239 -30.51 -14.76 -9.63
CA VAL A 239 -30.01 -15.58 -10.74
C VAL A 239 -28.60 -16.08 -10.45
N ASN A 240 -28.26 -17.25 -10.98
CA ASN A 240 -26.95 -17.87 -10.79
C ASN A 240 -26.34 -18.25 -12.14
N TYR A 241 -25.11 -17.78 -12.41
CA TYR A 241 -24.39 -18.10 -13.65
C TYR A 241 -24.26 -19.61 -13.92
N ARG A 242 -24.19 -20.43 -12.86
CA ARG A 242 -24.10 -21.89 -12.98
C ARG A 242 -25.39 -22.56 -13.43
N SER A 243 -26.53 -21.86 -13.42
CA SER A 243 -27.81 -22.36 -13.92
C SER A 243 -27.93 -22.11 -15.42
N PRO A 244 -27.94 -23.15 -16.28
CA PRO A 244 -28.17 -22.97 -17.71
C PRO A 244 -29.54 -22.34 -18.00
N ALA A 245 -30.56 -22.68 -17.20
CA ALA A 245 -31.89 -22.10 -17.33
C ALA A 245 -31.89 -20.59 -17.07
N ASP A 246 -31.17 -20.11 -16.05
CA ASP A 246 -31.06 -18.68 -15.77
C ASP A 246 -30.34 -17.96 -16.92
N ARG A 247 -29.26 -18.54 -17.45
CA ARG A 247 -28.53 -17.96 -18.60
C ARG A 247 -29.41 -17.87 -19.85
N SER A 248 -30.20 -18.89 -20.15
CA SER A 248 -31.16 -18.86 -21.26
C SER A 248 -32.23 -17.78 -21.07
N LYS A 249 -32.77 -17.62 -19.85
CA LYS A 249 -33.75 -16.57 -19.53
C LYS A 249 -33.12 -15.17 -19.61
N ILE A 250 -31.87 -15.01 -19.16
CA ILE A 250 -31.11 -13.75 -19.32
C ILE A 250 -30.96 -13.41 -20.80
N ASN A 251 -30.61 -14.38 -21.65
CA ASN A 251 -30.50 -14.15 -23.10
C ASN A 251 -31.84 -13.75 -23.72
N ALA A 252 -32.93 -14.42 -23.35
CA ALA A 252 -34.27 -14.05 -23.81
C ALA A 252 -34.68 -12.64 -23.36
N LEU A 253 -34.33 -12.26 -22.12
CA LEU A 253 -34.55 -10.90 -21.61
C LEU A 253 -33.72 -9.88 -22.40
N ILE A 254 -32.46 -10.18 -22.69
CA ILE A 254 -31.58 -9.31 -23.52
C ILE A 254 -32.18 -9.13 -24.91
N ASP A 255 -32.69 -10.19 -25.54
CA ASP A 255 -33.30 -10.12 -26.87
C ASP A 255 -34.54 -9.20 -26.86
N LEU A 256 -35.37 -9.29 -25.83
CA LEU A 256 -36.55 -8.43 -25.69
C LEU A 256 -36.21 -6.97 -25.36
N LEU A 257 -35.11 -6.73 -24.63
CA LEU A 257 -34.64 -5.39 -24.24
C LEU A 257 -33.59 -4.80 -25.18
N ALA A 258 -33.26 -5.47 -26.28
CA ALA A 258 -32.12 -5.14 -27.13
C ALA A 258 -32.10 -3.67 -27.56
N LYS A 259 -33.25 -3.14 -27.99
CA LYS A 259 -33.38 -1.75 -28.44
C LYS A 259 -33.04 -0.76 -27.32
N ASP A 260 -33.63 -0.93 -26.14
CA ASP A 260 -33.44 -0.03 -25.00
C ASP A 260 -32.01 -0.11 -24.46
N ILE A 261 -31.44 -1.31 -24.41
CA ILE A 261 -30.05 -1.52 -24.00
C ILE A 261 -29.08 -0.86 -24.99
N LEU A 262 -29.28 -1.03 -26.30
CA LEU A 262 -28.38 -0.43 -27.31
C LEU A 262 -28.46 1.10 -27.31
N LEU A 263 -29.64 1.68 -27.07
CA LEU A 263 -29.78 3.13 -26.89
C LEU A 263 -29.02 3.60 -25.64
N HIS A 264 -29.11 2.85 -24.54
CA HIS A 264 -28.37 3.14 -23.31
C HIS A 264 -26.85 3.05 -23.52
N THR A 265 -26.33 2.01 -24.18
CA THR A 265 -24.89 1.87 -24.44
C THR A 265 -24.38 2.93 -25.41
N GLN A 266 -25.18 3.31 -26.41
CA GLN A 266 -24.87 4.42 -27.34
C GLN A 266 -24.73 5.73 -26.57
N SER A 267 -25.68 6.07 -25.69
CA SER A 267 -25.61 7.30 -24.89
C SER A 267 -24.36 7.35 -24.01
N GLU A 268 -24.01 6.23 -23.35
CA GLU A 268 -22.79 6.20 -22.52
C GLU A 268 -21.51 6.26 -23.36
N ARG A 269 -21.50 5.64 -24.55
CA ARG A 269 -20.39 5.74 -25.50
C ARG A 269 -20.17 7.18 -25.97
N ASP A 270 -21.23 7.90 -26.31
CA ASP A 270 -21.11 9.28 -26.81
C ASP A 270 -20.53 10.21 -25.75
N GLU A 271 -20.97 10.12 -24.49
CA GLU A 271 -20.38 10.91 -23.41
C GLU A 271 -18.91 10.53 -23.12
N LEU A 272 -18.59 9.23 -23.12
CA LEU A 272 -17.22 8.76 -22.88
C LEU A 272 -16.27 9.17 -24.02
N MET A 273 -16.69 9.04 -25.27
CA MET A 273 -15.89 9.42 -26.44
C MET A 273 -15.71 10.94 -26.52
N LYS A 274 -16.70 11.73 -26.09
CA LYS A 274 -16.54 13.18 -25.93
C LYS A 274 -15.45 13.51 -24.93
N TYR A 275 -15.45 12.87 -23.76
CA TYR A 275 -14.39 13.03 -22.76
C TYR A 275 -13.02 12.62 -23.32
N TYR A 276 -12.91 11.43 -23.93
CA TYR A 276 -11.64 10.95 -24.53
C TYR A 276 -11.12 11.84 -25.66
N SER A 277 -12.01 12.45 -26.43
CA SER A 277 -11.63 13.42 -27.46
C SER A 277 -11.04 14.67 -26.83
N ASN A 278 -11.64 15.18 -25.74
CA ASN A 278 -11.13 16.35 -25.01
C ASN A 278 -9.78 16.09 -24.34
N GLU A 279 -9.57 14.90 -23.77
CA GLU A 279 -8.29 14.49 -23.19
C GLU A 279 -7.21 14.21 -24.26
N GLY A 280 -7.61 14.09 -25.53
CA GLY A 280 -6.69 13.89 -26.65
C GLY A 280 -6.24 12.45 -26.87
N ILE A 281 -6.78 11.46 -26.13
CA ILE A 281 -6.40 10.04 -26.33
C ILE A 281 -6.90 9.51 -27.67
N VAL A 282 -7.92 10.12 -28.27
CA VAL A 282 -8.42 9.74 -29.61
C VAL A 282 -7.45 10.13 -30.73
N SER A 283 -6.53 11.08 -30.48
CA SER A 283 -5.58 11.52 -31.49
C SER A 283 -4.65 10.40 -31.98
N ASN A 284 -4.09 10.55 -33.18
CA ASN A 284 -3.09 9.63 -33.73
C ASN A 284 -1.68 9.84 -33.13
N GLU A 285 -1.53 10.71 -32.13
CA GLU A 285 -0.28 10.87 -31.42
C GLU A 285 0.09 9.56 -30.69
N ARG A 286 1.39 9.25 -30.68
CA ARG A 286 1.87 8.04 -30.02
C ARG A 286 1.71 8.16 -28.51
N SER A 287 0.76 7.40 -27.98
CA SER A 287 0.37 7.44 -26.57
C SER A 287 0.59 6.10 -25.89
N ALA A 288 0.88 6.14 -24.59
CA ALA A 288 0.90 4.97 -23.73
C ALA A 288 -0.20 5.07 -22.67
N ILE A 289 -0.63 3.93 -22.16
CA ILE A 289 -1.48 3.83 -20.97
C ILE A 289 -0.68 3.21 -19.82
N VAL A 290 -1.03 3.55 -18.59
CA VAL A 290 -0.49 2.92 -17.38
C VAL A 290 -1.64 2.27 -16.61
N ASP A 291 -1.50 0.97 -16.35
CA ASP A 291 -2.48 0.14 -15.63
C ASP A 291 -1.71 -0.86 -14.74
N ILE A 292 -2.35 -1.34 -13.68
CA ILE A 292 -1.77 -2.39 -12.81
C ILE A 292 -2.35 -3.77 -13.08
N GLY A 293 -3.42 -3.88 -13.89
CA GLY A 293 -4.03 -5.16 -14.24
C GLY A 293 -3.15 -6.05 -15.10
N HIS A 294 -2.90 -7.29 -14.67
CA HIS A 294 -1.84 -8.15 -15.25
C HIS A 294 -2.09 -8.70 -16.65
N ASN A 295 -3.34 -8.73 -17.10
CA ASN A 295 -3.75 -9.50 -18.28
C ASN A 295 -4.08 -8.62 -19.49
N GLY A 296 -3.91 -7.30 -19.43
CA GLY A 296 -4.14 -6.42 -20.59
C GLY A 296 -5.61 -6.29 -21.05
N THR A 297 -6.58 -6.74 -20.26
CA THR A 297 -8.01 -6.71 -20.67
C THR A 297 -8.52 -5.28 -20.87
N MET A 298 -8.11 -4.34 -20.01
CA MET A 298 -8.43 -2.92 -20.17
C MET A 298 -7.82 -2.32 -21.43
N GLN A 299 -6.56 -2.64 -21.73
CA GLN A 299 -5.87 -2.17 -22.93
C GLN A 299 -6.57 -2.68 -24.19
N LYS A 300 -6.93 -3.98 -24.23
CA LYS A 300 -7.70 -4.56 -25.33
C LYS A 300 -9.04 -3.83 -25.53
N SER A 301 -9.81 -3.63 -24.47
CA SER A 301 -11.10 -2.95 -24.55
C SER A 301 -10.96 -1.49 -24.98
N LEU A 302 -9.95 -0.77 -24.50
CA LEU A 302 -9.67 0.61 -24.88
C LEU A 302 -9.23 0.71 -26.35
N SER A 303 -8.34 -0.18 -26.78
CA SER A 303 -7.89 -0.25 -28.17
C SER A 303 -9.07 -0.49 -29.12
N ALA A 304 -9.97 -1.42 -28.80
CA ALA A 304 -11.17 -1.68 -29.58
C ALA A 304 -12.17 -0.50 -29.58
N LEU A 305 -12.28 0.25 -28.47
CA LEU A 305 -13.16 1.42 -28.40
C LEU A 305 -12.61 2.59 -29.23
N LEU A 306 -11.29 2.80 -29.17
CA LEU A 306 -10.58 3.89 -29.84
C LEU A 306 -10.20 3.58 -31.29
N ASP A 307 -10.35 2.32 -31.71
CA ASP A 307 -9.94 1.80 -33.02
C ASP A 307 -8.45 2.09 -33.35
N LYS A 308 -7.57 1.87 -32.36
CA LYS A 308 -6.13 2.06 -32.54
C LYS A 308 -5.28 1.21 -31.59
N PRO A 309 -4.03 0.87 -31.97
CA PRO A 309 -3.12 0.18 -31.06
C PRO A 309 -2.68 1.08 -29.90
N LEU A 310 -2.39 0.48 -28.75
CA LEU A 310 -1.91 1.16 -27.55
C LEU A 310 -0.66 0.47 -27.00
N ILE A 311 0.26 1.25 -26.45
CA ILE A 311 1.36 0.74 -25.63
C ILE A 311 0.91 0.78 -24.16
N GLY A 312 1.07 -0.33 -23.45
CA GLY A 312 0.72 -0.47 -22.04
C GLY A 312 1.95 -0.62 -21.16
N TYR A 313 2.05 0.20 -20.13
CA TYR A 313 3.06 0.11 -19.08
C TYR A 313 2.41 -0.39 -17.80
N TYR A 314 2.90 -1.53 -17.32
CA TYR A 314 2.32 -2.26 -16.21
C TYR A 314 3.30 -2.40 -15.06
N PHE A 315 2.77 -2.49 -13.84
CA PHE A 315 3.61 -2.86 -12.70
C PHE A 315 4.15 -4.29 -12.86
N CYS A 316 3.33 -5.21 -13.36
CA CYS A 316 3.68 -6.58 -13.71
C CYS A 316 2.68 -7.11 -14.74
N THR A 317 3.12 -7.91 -15.72
CA THR A 317 2.23 -8.63 -16.64
C THR A 317 2.28 -10.14 -16.36
N PHE A 318 1.20 -10.86 -16.65
CA PHE A 318 1.14 -12.33 -16.54
C PHE A 318 1.13 -12.99 -17.91
N ASN A 319 1.48 -14.27 -17.97
CA ASN A 319 1.58 -15.02 -19.22
C ASN A 319 0.26 -15.08 -20.02
N GLU A 320 -0.90 -14.88 -19.37
CA GLU A 320 -2.18 -14.75 -20.09
C GLU A 320 -2.35 -13.44 -20.86
N ILE A 321 -1.46 -12.45 -20.71
CA ILE A 321 -1.54 -11.17 -21.42
C ILE A 321 -1.49 -11.34 -22.94
N THR A 322 -0.72 -12.32 -23.42
CA THR A 322 -0.57 -12.67 -24.84
C THR A 322 -1.87 -13.08 -25.51
N LYS A 323 -2.89 -13.50 -24.73
CA LYS A 323 -4.25 -13.78 -25.23
C LYS A 323 -5.06 -12.53 -25.51
N ASN A 324 -4.69 -11.41 -24.89
CA ASN A 324 -5.43 -10.15 -24.97
C ASN A 324 -4.68 -9.09 -25.77
N ILE A 325 -3.35 -9.13 -25.81
CA ILE A 325 -2.51 -8.14 -26.49
C ILE A 325 -1.73 -8.85 -27.59
N SER A 326 -2.28 -8.78 -28.80
CA SER A 326 -1.62 -9.16 -30.04
C SER A 326 -0.91 -7.94 -30.67
N PRO A 327 0.00 -8.13 -31.65
CA PRO A 327 0.72 -7.03 -32.28
C PRO A 327 -0.17 -5.94 -32.88
N GLU A 328 -1.37 -6.28 -33.34
CA GLU A 328 -2.37 -5.32 -33.85
C GLU A 328 -3.05 -4.50 -32.75
N ILE A 329 -3.15 -5.03 -31.52
CA ILE A 329 -3.66 -4.31 -30.35
C ILE A 329 -2.56 -3.44 -29.73
N GLY A 330 -1.30 -3.85 -29.84
CA GLY A 330 -0.13 -3.09 -29.47
C GLY A 330 0.86 -3.88 -28.62
N LEU A 331 1.44 -3.24 -27.61
CA LEU A 331 2.50 -3.82 -26.77
C LEU A 331 2.16 -3.64 -25.29
N ALA A 332 2.60 -4.56 -24.46
CA ALA A 332 2.50 -4.46 -23.01
C ALA A 332 3.86 -4.79 -22.39
N LYS A 333 4.32 -3.95 -21.45
CA LYS A 333 5.59 -4.10 -20.75
C LYS A 333 5.37 -4.04 -19.25
N GLY A 334 6.05 -4.90 -18.48
CA GLY A 334 5.98 -4.98 -17.03
C GLY A 334 7.25 -4.45 -16.35
N TYR A 335 7.09 -3.66 -15.28
CA TYR A 335 8.22 -3.16 -14.49
C TYR A 335 8.90 -4.24 -13.65
N ILE A 336 8.12 -4.99 -12.86
CA ILE A 336 8.63 -6.06 -11.99
C ILE A 336 9.03 -7.28 -12.80
N ALA A 337 8.16 -7.68 -13.73
CA ALA A 337 8.37 -8.80 -14.63
C ALA A 337 7.39 -8.73 -15.81
N ASP A 338 7.86 -9.23 -16.94
CA ASP A 338 7.04 -9.56 -18.10
C ASP A 338 6.57 -11.01 -18.03
N GLU A 339 5.29 -11.24 -18.40
CA GLU A 339 4.67 -12.55 -18.56
C GLU A 339 4.87 -13.51 -17.37
N LEU A 340 4.85 -12.97 -16.16
CA LEU A 340 5.04 -13.74 -14.93
C LEU A 340 3.95 -14.80 -14.79
N ASN A 341 4.34 -16.06 -14.59
CA ASN A 341 3.40 -17.11 -14.25
C ASN A 341 3.22 -17.17 -12.72
N PRO A 342 2.08 -16.72 -12.14
CA PRO A 342 1.90 -16.67 -10.69
C PRO A 342 1.81 -18.06 -10.03
N LYS A 343 1.57 -19.12 -10.81
CA LYS A 343 1.45 -20.50 -10.28
C LYS A 343 2.81 -21.16 -10.10
N THR A 344 3.78 -20.83 -10.94
CA THR A 344 5.11 -21.47 -10.94
C THR A 344 6.22 -20.54 -10.44
N SER A 345 6.03 -19.22 -10.58
CA SER A 345 7.05 -18.25 -10.19
C SER A 345 7.24 -18.18 -8.68
N SER A 346 8.49 -18.09 -8.26
CA SER A 346 8.88 -17.80 -6.88
C SER A 346 8.81 -16.30 -6.55
N HIS A 347 8.52 -15.44 -7.54
CA HIS A 347 8.55 -14.00 -7.36
C HIS A 347 7.55 -13.54 -6.26
N PRO A 348 7.97 -12.74 -5.27
CA PRO A 348 7.10 -12.34 -4.15
C PRO A 348 5.80 -11.64 -4.56
N TYR A 349 5.81 -10.95 -5.69
CA TYR A 349 4.64 -10.30 -6.29
C TYR A 349 3.47 -11.26 -6.47
N GLY A 350 3.69 -12.41 -7.14
CA GLY A 350 2.62 -13.35 -7.49
C GLY A 350 1.89 -13.95 -6.28
N LYS A 351 2.58 -14.04 -5.13
CA LYS A 351 1.99 -14.55 -3.87
C LYS A 351 1.19 -13.50 -3.09
N ASN A 352 1.37 -12.22 -3.39
CA ASN A 352 0.84 -11.11 -2.60
C ASN A 352 0.13 -10.04 -3.45
N ILE A 353 -0.39 -10.41 -4.62
CA ILE A 353 -0.99 -9.49 -5.60
C ILE A 353 -1.94 -8.47 -4.95
N LEU A 354 -2.88 -8.93 -4.12
CA LEU A 354 -3.87 -8.07 -3.46
C LEU A 354 -3.27 -7.04 -2.50
N MET A 355 -2.11 -7.34 -1.90
CA MET A 355 -1.40 -6.39 -1.04
C MET A 355 -0.75 -5.29 -1.91
N PHE A 356 -0.19 -5.66 -3.05
CA PHE A 356 0.30 -4.69 -4.04
C PHE A 356 -0.84 -3.86 -4.62
N GLU A 357 -1.94 -4.47 -5.09
CA GLU A 357 -3.11 -3.75 -5.62
C GLU A 357 -3.63 -2.71 -4.62
N MET A 358 -3.68 -3.04 -3.32
CA MET A 358 -4.08 -2.09 -2.29
C MET A 358 -3.17 -0.86 -2.22
N ALA A 359 -1.86 -1.03 -2.42
CA ALA A 359 -0.93 0.09 -2.40
C ALA A 359 -1.22 1.12 -3.51
N PHE A 360 -1.80 0.70 -4.64
CA PHE A 360 -2.20 1.58 -5.73
C PHE A 360 -3.60 2.18 -5.55
N LEU A 361 -4.47 1.52 -4.79
CA LEU A 361 -5.89 1.81 -4.72
C LEU A 361 -6.21 3.14 -4.03
N ASN A 362 -6.65 4.15 -4.78
CA ASN A 362 -6.91 5.50 -4.26
C ASN A 362 -8.20 5.62 -3.42
N ALA A 363 -8.46 6.82 -2.89
CA ALA A 363 -9.61 7.15 -2.03
C ALA A 363 -10.99 7.11 -2.73
N GLN A 364 -11.05 7.15 -4.06
CA GLN A 364 -12.31 7.22 -4.81
C GLN A 364 -12.89 5.84 -5.08
N GLY A 365 -14.18 5.77 -5.41
CA GLY A 365 -14.79 4.55 -5.94
C GLY A 365 -14.48 4.38 -7.42
N SER A 366 -14.71 3.18 -7.96
CA SER A 366 -14.47 2.93 -9.38
C SER A 366 -15.36 3.82 -10.26
N PHE A 367 -14.76 4.39 -11.31
CA PHE A 367 -15.48 5.14 -12.33
C PHE A 367 -16.53 4.24 -13.02
N VAL A 368 -17.74 4.74 -13.19
CA VAL A 368 -18.87 4.00 -13.78
C VAL A 368 -19.12 4.52 -15.20
N ARG A 369 -19.52 5.79 -15.31
CA ARG A 369 -19.89 6.48 -16.57
C ARG A 369 -19.83 7.98 -16.42
N PHE A 370 -19.96 8.69 -17.52
CA PHE A 370 -20.46 10.05 -17.50
C PHE A 370 -22.00 10.05 -17.52
N LEU A 371 -22.58 11.02 -16.82
CA LEU A 371 -24.00 11.34 -16.92
C LEU A 371 -24.11 12.86 -17.03
N GLN A 372 -24.63 13.35 -18.16
CA GLN A 372 -24.71 14.78 -18.46
C GLN A 372 -23.34 15.47 -18.34
N GLY A 373 -22.28 14.77 -18.77
CA GLY A 373 -20.91 15.27 -18.74
C GLY A 373 -20.24 15.26 -17.36
N LYS A 374 -20.89 14.73 -16.31
CA LYS A 374 -20.30 14.59 -14.97
C LYS A 374 -19.90 13.14 -14.71
N PRO A 375 -18.69 12.88 -14.16
CA PRO A 375 -18.26 11.53 -13.89
C PRO A 375 -19.00 10.95 -12.66
N VAL A 376 -19.55 9.75 -12.83
CA VAL A 376 -20.23 8.98 -11.80
C VAL A 376 -19.30 7.89 -11.30
N HIS A 377 -19.15 7.79 -9.98
CA HIS A 377 -18.32 6.79 -9.32
C HIS A 377 -19.15 5.92 -8.38
N LEU A 378 -18.67 4.70 -8.11
CA LEU A 378 -19.24 3.87 -7.05
C LEU A 378 -19.07 4.54 -5.67
N SER A 379 -20.07 4.36 -4.81
CA SER A 379 -20.03 4.85 -3.43
C SER A 379 -19.03 4.04 -2.59
N VAL A 380 -18.15 4.73 -1.87
CA VAL A 380 -17.17 4.14 -0.93
C VAL A 380 -17.60 4.26 0.54
N LYS A 381 -18.89 4.53 0.81
CA LYS A 381 -19.42 4.74 2.18
C LYS A 381 -19.10 3.61 3.16
N HIS A 382 -18.98 2.38 2.67
CA HIS A 382 -18.66 1.19 3.49
C HIS A 382 -17.16 0.85 3.53
N GLU A 383 -16.32 1.68 2.94
CA GLU A 383 -14.86 1.49 2.81
C GLU A 383 -14.06 2.58 3.54
N SER A 384 -14.63 3.26 4.55
CA SER A 384 -14.02 4.42 5.21
C SER A 384 -12.59 4.17 5.69
N LYS A 385 -12.33 3.02 6.33
CA LYS A 385 -10.98 2.62 6.77
C LYS A 385 -10.00 2.48 5.62
N ARG A 386 -10.43 1.90 4.49
CA ARG A 386 -9.61 1.74 3.30
C ARG A 386 -9.31 3.10 2.66
N VAL A 387 -10.29 4.00 2.62
CA VAL A 387 -10.14 5.37 2.13
C VAL A 387 -9.10 6.13 2.96
N GLU A 388 -9.25 6.12 4.29
CA GLU A 388 -8.32 6.79 5.20
C GLU A 388 -6.90 6.20 5.12
N PHE A 389 -6.79 4.88 5.06
CA PHE A 389 -5.52 4.20 4.87
C PHE A 389 -4.83 4.64 3.58
N ALA A 390 -5.55 4.64 2.46
CA ALA A 390 -5.03 5.03 1.15
C ALA A 390 -4.54 6.49 1.14
N LEU A 391 -5.29 7.42 1.73
CA LEU A 391 -4.90 8.83 1.81
C LEU A 391 -3.56 9.02 2.52
N HIS A 392 -3.39 8.41 3.69
CA HIS A 392 -2.14 8.50 4.45
C HIS A 392 -0.99 7.78 3.75
N LEU A 393 -1.24 6.58 3.20
CA LEU A 393 -0.29 5.80 2.43
C LEU A 393 0.26 6.59 1.24
N HIS A 394 -0.64 7.12 0.40
CA HIS A 394 -0.31 7.86 -0.80
C HIS A 394 0.40 9.17 -0.47
N LYS A 395 0.00 9.85 0.61
CA LYS A 395 0.74 11.01 1.11
C LYS A 395 2.18 10.63 1.47
N GLY A 396 2.39 9.53 2.18
CA GLY A 396 3.74 9.05 2.51
C GLY A 396 4.59 8.74 1.27
N ILE A 397 3.99 8.12 0.25
CA ILE A 397 4.65 7.83 -1.03
C ILE A 397 5.06 9.14 -1.73
N CYS A 398 4.14 10.11 -1.85
CA CYS A 398 4.43 11.40 -2.48
C CYS A 398 5.51 12.17 -1.72
N ASP A 399 5.35 12.34 -0.40
CA ASP A 399 6.31 13.09 0.44
C ASP A 399 7.72 12.49 0.35
N PHE A 400 7.86 11.16 0.28
CA PHE A 400 9.16 10.51 0.07
C PHE A 400 9.77 10.91 -1.27
N ASN A 401 8.98 10.85 -2.34
CA ASN A 401 9.45 11.15 -3.69
C ASN A 401 9.78 12.65 -3.83
N GLU A 402 9.01 13.53 -3.20
CA GLU A 402 9.31 14.96 -3.13
C GLU A 402 10.61 15.22 -2.37
N ASP A 403 10.79 14.63 -1.18
CA ASP A 403 12.04 14.76 -0.41
C ASP A 403 13.26 14.22 -1.18
N LEU A 404 13.08 13.12 -1.92
CA LEU A 404 14.14 12.51 -2.73
C LEU A 404 14.51 13.38 -3.93
N VAL A 405 13.53 13.77 -4.75
CA VAL A 405 13.76 14.53 -6.00
C VAL A 405 14.21 15.96 -5.71
N SER A 406 13.58 16.66 -4.77
CA SER A 406 13.91 18.07 -4.49
C SER A 406 15.32 18.26 -3.94
N ARG A 407 15.85 17.29 -3.20
CA ARG A 407 17.17 17.38 -2.56
C ARG A 407 18.29 16.72 -3.37
N TYR A 408 17.96 15.67 -4.12
CA TYR A 408 18.97 14.82 -4.76
C TYR A 408 18.72 14.57 -6.25
N GLY A 409 17.74 15.22 -6.88
CA GLY A 409 17.34 14.98 -8.27
C GLY A 409 18.52 14.97 -9.24
N ASP A 410 19.38 15.99 -9.20
CA ASP A 410 20.57 16.09 -10.06
C ASP A 410 21.59 14.96 -9.85
N ILE A 411 21.60 14.38 -8.65
CA ILE A 411 22.53 13.31 -8.25
C ILE A 411 22.01 11.93 -8.64
N ILE A 412 20.69 11.74 -8.67
CA ILE A 412 20.04 10.43 -8.82
C ILE A 412 19.40 10.21 -10.20
N LYS A 413 19.25 11.25 -11.02
CA LYS A 413 18.58 11.17 -12.33
C LYS A 413 19.14 10.07 -13.24
N ASP A 414 20.44 9.81 -13.14
CA ASP A 414 21.17 8.82 -13.95
C ASP A 414 21.36 7.48 -13.22
N LEU A 415 20.87 7.35 -11.98
CA LEU A 415 20.93 6.09 -11.22
C LEU A 415 19.72 5.22 -11.55
N ASP A 416 19.98 3.95 -11.85
CA ASP A 416 18.94 2.96 -12.08
C ASP A 416 18.44 2.35 -10.77
N VAL A 417 17.12 2.20 -10.69
CA VAL A 417 16.47 1.50 -9.59
C VAL A 417 16.15 0.08 -10.02
N SER A 418 16.64 -0.91 -9.26
CA SER A 418 16.24 -2.30 -9.43
C SER A 418 14.78 -2.50 -9.05
N ALA A 419 13.99 -3.09 -9.95
CA ALA A 419 12.59 -3.43 -9.70
C ALA A 419 12.42 -4.42 -8.54
N ILE A 420 13.24 -5.47 -8.51
CA ILE A 420 13.26 -6.46 -7.43
C ILE A 420 13.84 -5.84 -6.15
N GLY A 421 14.90 -5.04 -6.27
CA GLY A 421 15.52 -4.36 -5.14
C GLY A 421 14.52 -3.46 -4.41
N SER A 422 13.91 -2.53 -5.14
CA SER A 422 13.04 -1.48 -4.58
C SER A 422 11.78 -2.03 -3.90
N SER A 423 11.30 -3.20 -4.31
CA SER A 423 10.17 -3.90 -3.67
C SER A 423 10.59 -4.79 -2.49
N LYS A 424 11.89 -5.00 -2.23
CA LYS A 424 12.40 -5.91 -1.18
C LYS A 424 11.87 -5.58 0.20
N ALA A 425 11.89 -4.31 0.62
CA ALA A 425 11.45 -3.89 1.94
C ALA A 425 9.96 -4.22 2.17
N TYR A 426 9.12 -3.96 1.17
CA TYR A 426 7.71 -4.30 1.22
C TYR A 426 7.49 -5.81 1.23
N CYS A 427 8.19 -6.56 0.36
CA CYS A 427 8.12 -8.03 0.35
C CYS A 427 8.56 -8.66 1.67
N TYR A 428 9.59 -8.11 2.33
CA TYR A 428 10.03 -8.56 3.65
C TYR A 428 8.93 -8.36 4.69
N PHE A 429 8.32 -7.17 4.72
CA PHE A 429 7.18 -6.85 5.59
C PHE A 429 6.03 -7.84 5.41
N LEU A 430 5.63 -8.14 4.17
CA LEU A 430 4.49 -9.02 3.89
C LEU A 430 4.67 -10.44 4.45
N ASN A 431 5.92 -10.88 4.58
CA ASN A 431 6.28 -12.20 5.12
C ASN A 431 6.60 -12.18 6.62
N ASN A 432 7.05 -11.04 7.15
CA ASN A 432 7.51 -10.87 8.54
C ASN A 432 6.85 -9.66 9.21
N PRO A 433 5.51 -9.56 9.25
CA PRO A 433 4.86 -8.40 9.85
C PRO A 433 4.97 -8.45 11.38
N SER A 434 5.22 -7.30 12.00
CA SER A 434 4.97 -7.14 13.43
C SER A 434 3.47 -7.14 13.72
N TYR A 435 3.07 -7.36 14.97
CA TYR A 435 1.66 -7.22 15.37
C TYR A 435 1.14 -5.80 15.10
N THR A 436 1.92 -4.78 15.46
CA THR A 436 1.59 -3.37 15.25
C THR A 436 1.36 -3.08 13.77
N ASP A 437 2.26 -3.53 12.90
CA ASP A 437 2.16 -3.32 11.46
C ASP A 437 0.98 -4.08 10.84
N ALA A 438 0.78 -5.34 11.22
CA ALA A 438 -0.35 -6.13 10.74
C ALA A 438 -1.69 -5.50 11.15
N SER A 439 -1.76 -4.95 12.37
CA SER A 439 -2.99 -4.36 12.91
C SER A 439 -3.50 -3.17 12.10
N ALA A 440 -2.61 -2.45 11.40
CA ALA A 440 -2.98 -1.34 10.52
C ALA A 440 -3.90 -1.76 9.36
N PHE A 441 -3.93 -3.06 9.01
CA PHE A 441 -4.71 -3.58 7.89
C PHE A 441 -6.06 -4.20 8.32
N VAL A 442 -6.35 -4.22 9.62
CA VAL A 442 -7.57 -4.85 10.15
C VAL A 442 -8.82 -4.04 9.77
N GLY A 443 -9.71 -4.69 9.03
CA GLY A 443 -10.95 -4.09 8.53
C GLY A 443 -10.80 -3.32 7.22
N ILE A 444 -9.65 -3.41 6.54
CA ILE A 444 -9.52 -2.93 5.17
C ILE A 444 -10.23 -3.93 4.24
N CYS A 445 -11.20 -3.45 3.48
CA CYS A 445 -11.99 -4.24 2.56
C CYS A 445 -11.87 -3.77 1.10
N PHE A 446 -12.24 -4.66 0.18
CA PHE A 446 -12.42 -4.37 -1.24
C PHE A 446 -13.77 -4.87 -1.72
N GLU A 447 -14.39 -4.07 -2.58
CA GLU A 447 -15.63 -4.42 -3.23
C GLU A 447 -15.39 -4.65 -4.72
N ASN A 448 -15.81 -5.82 -5.24
CA ASN A 448 -15.78 -6.13 -6.67
C ASN A 448 -17.21 -6.25 -7.22
N LYS A 449 -17.88 -5.08 -7.35
CA LYS A 449 -19.26 -5.01 -7.86
C LYS A 449 -19.41 -5.53 -9.29
N TYR A 450 -18.41 -5.34 -10.15
CA TYR A 450 -18.47 -5.75 -11.55
C TYR A 450 -18.72 -7.26 -11.72
N SER A 451 -18.11 -8.08 -10.85
CA SER A 451 -18.37 -9.53 -10.80
C SER A 451 -19.47 -9.93 -9.82
N CYS A 452 -20.17 -8.96 -9.23
CA CYS A 452 -21.17 -9.11 -8.17
C CYS A 452 -20.67 -9.95 -6.98
N ARG A 453 -19.38 -9.89 -6.66
CA ARG A 453 -18.79 -10.67 -5.56
C ARG A 453 -18.98 -9.97 -4.22
N ASP A 454 -19.06 -10.78 -3.16
CA ASP A 454 -19.07 -10.30 -1.77
C ASP A 454 -17.82 -9.50 -1.43
N ILE A 455 -17.95 -8.64 -0.41
CA ILE A 455 -16.86 -7.84 0.14
C ILE A 455 -15.76 -8.77 0.68
N GLN A 456 -14.52 -8.53 0.28
CA GLN A 456 -13.35 -9.25 0.77
C GLN A 456 -12.51 -8.37 1.69
N PHE A 457 -11.84 -8.96 2.67
CA PHE A 457 -11.03 -8.22 3.64
C PHE A 457 -9.57 -8.64 3.56
N LEU A 458 -8.64 -7.68 3.60
CA LEU A 458 -7.21 -7.99 3.75
C LEU A 458 -6.97 -8.74 5.05
N LEU A 459 -7.45 -8.17 6.15
CA LEU A 459 -7.49 -8.78 7.47
C LEU A 459 -8.83 -8.51 8.12
N THR A 460 -9.48 -9.55 8.64
CA THR A 460 -10.73 -9.45 9.37
C THR A 460 -10.47 -9.20 10.86
N SER A 461 -11.45 -8.60 11.53
CA SER A 461 -11.43 -8.48 12.99
C SER A 461 -11.98 -9.77 13.65
N LYS A 462 -11.57 -10.00 14.89
CA LYS A 462 -11.85 -11.13 15.78
C LYS A 462 -13.26 -11.74 15.76
N ASN A 463 -14.30 -10.97 15.44
CA ASN A 463 -15.69 -11.42 15.53
C ASN A 463 -16.29 -11.88 14.21
N ASP A 464 -15.58 -11.71 13.10
CA ASP A 464 -16.11 -12.00 11.78
C ASP A 464 -15.72 -13.40 11.30
N LYS A 465 -16.38 -14.42 11.87
CA LYS A 465 -16.22 -15.83 11.45
C LYS A 465 -16.73 -16.11 10.03
N LYS A 466 -17.46 -15.16 9.42
CA LYS A 466 -18.05 -15.30 8.09
C LYS A 466 -17.05 -14.96 6.99
N ASN A 467 -16.12 -14.04 7.26
CA ASN A 467 -15.20 -13.51 6.25
C ASN A 467 -13.77 -14.03 6.46
N SER A 468 -13.16 -14.53 5.38
CA SER A 468 -11.76 -14.98 5.40
C SER A 468 -10.80 -13.82 5.16
N SER A 469 -9.66 -13.82 5.89
CA SER A 469 -8.57 -12.87 5.68
C SER A 469 -7.77 -13.26 4.43
N LEU A 470 -7.56 -12.32 3.51
CA LEU A 470 -6.77 -12.55 2.31
C LEU A 470 -5.26 -12.62 2.61
N TRP A 471 -4.78 -11.85 3.60
CA TRP A 471 -3.37 -11.86 3.98
C TRP A 471 -3.09 -12.85 5.12
N LYS A 472 -2.68 -14.06 4.74
CA LYS A 472 -2.44 -15.19 5.67
C LYS A 472 -1.42 -14.87 6.77
N LYS A 473 -0.27 -14.30 6.42
CA LYS A 473 0.80 -13.99 7.38
C LYS A 473 0.37 -12.95 8.42
N GLY A 474 -0.35 -11.91 8.01
CA GLY A 474 -0.95 -10.97 8.95
C GLY A 474 -1.94 -11.65 9.89
N SER A 475 -2.81 -12.52 9.36
CA SER A 475 -3.78 -13.27 10.17
C SER A 475 -3.12 -14.20 11.20
N GLU A 476 -2.03 -14.89 10.82
CA GLU A 476 -1.21 -15.70 11.74
C GLU A 476 -0.66 -14.85 12.90
N VAL A 477 -0.07 -13.69 12.61
CA VAL A 477 0.53 -12.81 13.63
C VAL A 477 -0.52 -12.24 14.58
N ILE A 478 -1.66 -11.76 14.05
CA ILE A 478 -2.78 -11.27 14.87
C ILE A 478 -3.28 -12.39 15.79
N SER A 479 -3.50 -13.60 15.26
CA SER A 479 -4.00 -14.74 16.04
C SER A 479 -3.02 -15.17 17.13
N ASN A 480 -1.72 -15.21 16.82
CA ASN A 480 -0.67 -15.56 17.77
C ASN A 480 -0.57 -14.54 18.90
N TYR A 481 -0.58 -13.25 18.59
CA TYR A 481 -0.53 -12.20 19.60
C TYR A 481 -1.75 -12.26 20.53
N GLU A 482 -2.95 -12.44 19.97
CA GLU A 482 -4.16 -12.61 20.77
C GLU A 482 -4.09 -13.82 21.71
N SER A 483 -3.49 -14.93 21.26
CA SER A 483 -3.31 -16.12 22.09
C SER A 483 -2.39 -15.85 23.28
N ILE A 484 -1.31 -15.11 23.05
CA ILE A 484 -0.33 -14.70 24.07
C ILE A 484 -0.98 -13.71 25.03
N GLU A 485 -1.71 -12.71 24.53
CA GLU A 485 -2.40 -11.71 25.33
C GLU A 485 -3.46 -12.36 26.23
N LYS A 486 -4.33 -13.23 25.68
CA LYS A 486 -5.32 -14.00 26.46
C LYS A 486 -4.63 -14.83 27.55
N ARG A 487 -3.51 -15.49 27.22
CA ARG A 487 -2.72 -16.26 28.18
C ARG A 487 -2.14 -15.36 29.27
N SER A 488 -1.63 -14.18 28.93
CA SER A 488 -1.08 -13.20 29.88
C SER A 488 -2.15 -12.63 30.83
N ILE A 489 -3.36 -12.34 30.32
CA ILE A 489 -4.51 -11.87 31.11
C ILE A 489 -4.96 -12.97 32.06
N ARG A 490 -5.09 -14.21 31.58
CA ARG A 490 -5.42 -15.37 32.42
C ARG A 490 -4.37 -15.58 33.51
N LEU A 491 -3.10 -15.53 33.16
CA LEU A 491 -1.98 -15.61 34.09
C LEU A 491 -2.03 -14.49 35.14
N THR A 492 -2.30 -13.25 34.74
CA THR A 492 -2.41 -12.11 35.67
C THR A 492 -3.59 -12.28 36.63
N ARG A 493 -4.74 -12.77 36.16
CA ARG A 493 -5.87 -13.13 37.03
C ARG A 493 -5.48 -14.22 38.04
N VAL A 494 -4.75 -15.24 37.60
CA VAL A 494 -4.25 -16.28 38.50
C VAL A 494 -3.28 -15.70 39.54
N VAL A 495 -2.31 -14.88 39.13
CA VAL A 495 -1.40 -14.19 40.06
C VAL A 495 -2.17 -13.38 41.10
N ASN A 496 -3.21 -12.65 40.70
CA ASN A 496 -4.04 -11.86 41.61
C ASN A 496 -4.82 -12.74 42.60
N ILE A 497 -5.43 -13.84 42.14
CA ILE A 497 -6.13 -14.81 43.01
C ILE A 497 -5.15 -15.45 43.99
N MET A 498 -3.94 -15.78 43.54
CA MET A 498 -2.95 -16.49 44.36
C MET A 498 -2.25 -15.58 45.37
N SER A 499 -2.12 -14.29 45.07
CA SER A 499 -1.35 -13.35 45.90
C SER A 499 -1.76 -13.28 47.38
N PRO A 500 -3.05 -13.32 47.77
CA PRO A 500 -3.46 -13.43 49.17
C PRO A 500 -3.03 -14.75 49.83
N PHE A 501 -3.18 -15.87 49.14
CA PHE A 501 -2.76 -17.19 49.66
C PHE A 501 -1.25 -17.29 49.80
N MET A 502 -0.48 -16.71 48.87
CA MET A 502 0.98 -16.70 48.93
C MET A 502 1.48 -15.84 50.10
N ARG A 503 0.82 -14.72 50.38
CA ARG A 503 1.07 -13.92 51.58
C ARG A 503 0.77 -14.71 52.85
N LEU A 504 -0.40 -15.37 52.91
CA LEU A 504 -0.80 -16.19 54.05
C LEU A 504 0.17 -17.36 54.29
N ALA A 505 0.54 -18.08 53.23
CA ALA A 505 1.47 -19.21 53.29
C ALA A 505 2.88 -18.80 53.72
N LYS A 506 3.31 -17.56 53.40
CA LYS A 506 4.54 -16.99 53.94
C LYS A 506 4.40 -16.72 55.45
N THR A 507 3.32 -16.06 55.88
CA THR A 507 3.10 -15.73 57.29
C THR A 507 2.95 -16.97 58.18
N THR A 508 2.39 -18.07 57.64
CA THR A 508 2.25 -19.35 58.36
C THR A 508 3.45 -20.29 58.19
N LYS A 509 4.57 -19.82 57.61
CA LYS A 509 5.81 -20.58 57.35
C LYS A 509 5.63 -21.84 56.46
N LEU A 510 4.51 -21.97 55.75
CA LEU A 510 4.27 -23.03 54.78
C LEU A 510 5.04 -22.81 53.45
N LEU A 511 5.49 -21.58 53.20
CA LEU A 511 6.29 -21.21 52.03
C LEU A 511 7.58 -20.51 52.45
N ASN A 512 8.72 -21.00 51.98
CA ASN A 512 10.03 -20.41 52.30
C ASN A 512 10.29 -19.09 51.55
N ASP A 513 11.21 -18.28 52.08
CA ASP A 513 11.51 -16.94 51.55
C ASP A 513 12.03 -16.96 50.10
N LYS A 514 12.78 -18.00 49.72
CA LYS A 514 13.29 -18.16 48.35
C LYS A 514 12.16 -18.34 47.35
N LYS A 515 11.17 -19.18 47.66
CA LYS A 515 9.99 -19.41 46.81
C LYS A 515 9.09 -18.19 46.76
N TYR A 516 8.85 -17.53 47.90
CA TYR A 516 8.05 -16.31 47.93
C TYR A 516 8.70 -15.14 47.15
N SER A 517 10.03 -14.99 47.25
CA SER A 517 10.77 -13.98 46.48
C SER A 517 10.72 -14.27 44.98
N LYS A 518 10.86 -15.54 44.58
CA LYS A 518 10.68 -15.96 43.19
C LYS A 518 9.27 -15.65 42.68
N PHE A 519 8.22 -15.87 43.48
CA PHE A 519 6.85 -15.48 43.11
C PHE A 519 6.68 -13.96 42.95
N LYS A 520 7.35 -13.14 43.77
CA LYS A 520 7.29 -11.68 43.64
C LYS A 520 8.03 -11.15 42.41
N MET A 521 9.21 -11.70 42.10
CA MET A 521 10.05 -11.23 41.00
C MET A 521 9.60 -11.77 39.64
N GLU A 522 9.23 -13.06 39.59
CA GLU A 522 8.85 -13.76 38.36
C GLU A 522 7.57 -14.58 38.59
N PRO A 523 6.42 -13.92 38.87
CA PRO A 523 5.18 -14.60 39.26
C PRO A 523 4.71 -15.63 38.22
N TYR A 524 4.88 -15.33 36.93
CA TYR A 524 4.47 -16.19 35.83
C TYR A 524 5.32 -17.48 35.75
N LYS A 525 6.64 -17.36 35.89
CA LYS A 525 7.58 -18.49 35.89
C LYS A 525 7.42 -19.35 37.15
N PHE A 526 7.18 -18.70 38.29
CA PHE A 526 6.89 -19.38 39.54
C PHE A 526 5.66 -20.29 39.42
N ILE A 527 4.57 -19.79 38.82
CA ILE A 527 3.34 -20.57 38.63
C ILE A 527 3.57 -21.76 37.68
N TYR A 528 4.33 -21.56 36.60
CA TYR A 528 4.65 -22.62 35.64
C TYR A 528 5.50 -23.75 36.24
N ASP A 529 6.48 -23.40 37.08
CA ASP A 529 7.40 -24.36 37.72
C ASP A 529 6.76 -25.12 38.91
N SER A 530 5.59 -24.68 39.38
CA SER A 530 4.97 -25.20 40.59
C SER A 530 4.25 -26.53 40.34
N ARG A 531 4.80 -27.64 40.85
CA ARG A 531 4.25 -29.01 40.68
C ARG A 531 3.14 -29.40 41.67
N GLY A 532 2.72 -28.50 42.57
CA GLY A 532 1.74 -28.79 43.62
C GLY A 532 0.30 -28.98 43.10
N LEU A 533 -0.47 -29.85 43.74
CA LEU A 533 -1.84 -30.21 43.32
C LEU A 533 -2.78 -28.99 43.20
N ILE A 534 -2.69 -28.05 44.14
CA ILE A 534 -3.48 -26.81 44.18
C ILE A 534 -3.14 -25.91 42.98
N PHE A 535 -1.85 -25.78 42.66
CA PHE A 535 -1.38 -25.00 41.51
C PHE A 535 -1.83 -25.63 40.19
N ARG A 536 -1.75 -26.97 40.06
CA ARG A 536 -2.27 -27.70 38.89
C ARG A 536 -3.77 -27.52 38.71
N ASN A 537 -4.56 -27.53 39.80
CA ASN A 537 -6.01 -27.33 39.75
C ASN A 537 -6.40 -25.88 39.39
N ILE A 538 -5.65 -24.88 39.86
CA ILE A 538 -5.87 -23.48 39.47
C ILE A 538 -5.45 -23.25 38.02
N MET A 539 -4.31 -23.81 37.60
CA MET A 539 -3.86 -23.77 36.20
C MET A 539 -4.85 -24.45 35.25
N SER A 540 -5.38 -25.62 35.60
CA SER A 540 -6.35 -26.34 34.76
C SER A 540 -7.70 -25.62 34.68
N LYS A 541 -8.15 -24.97 35.76
CA LYS A 541 -9.41 -24.24 35.82
C LYS A 541 -9.39 -22.87 35.12
N TYR A 542 -8.25 -22.18 35.11
CA TYR A 542 -8.18 -20.78 34.65
C TYR A 542 -7.25 -20.53 33.44
N ILE A 543 -6.40 -21.48 33.06
CA ILE A 543 -5.43 -21.30 31.96
C ILE A 543 -5.62 -22.32 30.82
N MET A 544 -5.99 -23.58 31.10
CA MET A 544 -6.09 -24.66 30.09
C MET A 544 -7.50 -24.87 29.46
N LYS A 545 -8.54 -24.20 29.97
CA LYS A 545 -9.81 -23.93 29.24
C LYS A 545 -9.74 -22.49 28.77
#